data_AF-A0AA44MQZ4-F1
#
_entry.id   AF-A0AA44MQZ4-F1
#
_cell.length_a   1.000
_cell.length_b   1.000
_cell.length_c   1.000
_cell.angle_alpha   90.00
_cell.angle_beta   90.00
_cell.angle_gamma   90.00
#
_symmetry.space_group_name_H-M   'P 1'
#
loop_
_entity.id
_entity.type
_entity.pdbx_description
1 polymer ?
#
loop_
_entity_poly.entity_id
_entity_poly.type
_entity_poly.pdbx_seq_one_letter_code
_entity_poly.pdbx_strand_id
1 'polypeptide(L)' 'DIDNVSVLKNGEPLQLTSTEWQLLCLFASNPKKVFTKEQIYRSVWNEEYFDDQNIINVHMRRLREKIE' A
#
# COMPACT_ATOMS: atom_id res chain seq x y z
N ASP A 1 0.80 -5.10 -17.56
CA ASP A 1 -0.64 -4.78 -17.52
C ASP A 1 -1.04 -4.29 -16.16
N ILE A 2 -1.51 -3.05 -16.08
CA ILE A 2 -2.18 -2.51 -14.88
C ILE A 2 -3.50 -3.25 -14.62
N ASP A 3 -4.01 -4.00 -15.61
CA ASP A 3 -5.22 -4.83 -15.51
C ASP A 3 -4.99 -6.19 -14.84
N ASN A 4 -3.74 -6.65 -14.71
CA ASN A 4 -3.39 -7.83 -13.92
C ASN A 4 -2.75 -7.33 -12.62
N VAL A 5 -3.54 -7.26 -11.55
CA VAL A 5 -3.14 -6.88 -10.18
C VAL A 5 -2.26 -7.98 -9.58
N SER A 6 -1.10 -8.23 -10.19
CA SER A 6 -0.16 -9.28 -9.80
C SER A 6 1.23 -8.69 -9.56
N VAL A 7 1.69 -8.79 -8.32
CA VAL A 7 3.08 -8.49 -7.95
C VAL A 7 3.85 -9.79 -7.96
N LEU A 8 5.08 -9.77 -8.46
CA LEU A 8 6.02 -10.88 -8.33
C LEU A 8 7.13 -10.47 -7.37
N LYS A 9 7.45 -11.32 -6.39
CA LYS A 9 8.67 -11.22 -5.58
C LYS A 9 9.53 -12.43 -5.88
N ASN A 10 10.74 -12.20 -6.36
CA ASN A 10 11.68 -13.26 -6.75
C ASN A 10 11.10 -14.28 -7.73
N GLY A 11 10.17 -13.86 -8.60
CA GLY A 11 9.48 -14.73 -9.56
C GLY A 11 8.23 -15.43 -9.03
N GLU A 12 7.89 -15.29 -7.74
CA GLU A 12 6.67 -15.85 -7.15
C GLU A 12 5.55 -14.82 -7.02
N PRO A 13 4.29 -15.18 -7.34
CA PRO A 13 3.14 -14.28 -7.22
C PRO A 13 2.80 -13.98 -5.76
N LEU A 14 2.71 -12.70 -5.46
CA LEU A 14 2.34 -12.16 -4.17
C LEU A 14 0.83 -11.94 -4.10
N GLN A 15 0.19 -12.60 -3.13
CA GLN A 15 -1.21 -12.38 -2.79
C GLN A 15 -1.35 -11.12 -1.95
N LEU A 16 -1.74 -10.01 -2.57
CA LEU A 16 -2.03 -8.74 -1.91
C LEU A 16 -3.53 -8.49 -1.88
N THR A 17 -3.99 -7.88 -0.79
CA THR A 17 -5.33 -7.28 -0.74
C THR A 17 -5.37 -6.00 -1.60
N SER A 18 -6.57 -5.55 -1.98
CA SER A 18 -6.72 -4.32 -2.77
C SER A 18 -6.02 -3.10 -2.13
N THR A 19 -6.10 -2.97 -0.81
CA THR A 19 -5.45 -1.91 -0.04
C THR A 19 -3.92 -2.03 -0.07
N GLU A 20 -3.39 -3.25 0.12
CA GLU A 20 -1.94 -3.50 0.07
C GLU A 20 -1.38 -3.22 -1.33
N TRP A 21 -2.12 -3.59 -2.37
CA TRP A 21 -1.77 -3.27 -3.75
C TRP A 21 -1.74 -1.76 -3.99
N GLN A 22 -2.78 -1.03 -3.58
CA GLN A 22 -2.83 0.43 -3.72
C GLN A 22 -1.69 1.13 -2.97
N LEU A 23 -1.38 0.68 -1.75
CA LEU A 23 -0.23 1.17 -0.99
C LEU A 23 1.08 0.92 -1.75
N LEU A 24 1.27 -0.29 -2.27
CA LEU A 24 2.45 -0.62 -3.05
C LEU A 24 2.57 0.26 -4.30
N CYS A 25 1.49 0.42 -5.06
CA CYS A 25 1.44 1.29 -6.23
C CYS A 25 1.75 2.76 -5.87
N LEU A 26 1.22 3.26 -4.76
CA LEU A 26 1.46 4.62 -4.28
C LEU A 26 2.95 4.87 -4.03
N PHE A 27 3.62 3.95 -3.32
CA PHE A 27 5.04 4.06 -3.02
C PHE A 27 5.92 3.78 -4.25
N ALA A 28 5.57 2.78 -5.07
CA ALA A 28 6.31 2.43 -6.27
C ALA A 28 6.27 3.54 -7.34
N SER A 29 5.16 4.27 -7.42
CA SER A 29 5.01 5.42 -8.33
C SER A 29 5.73 6.67 -7.82
N ASN A 30 6.05 6.75 -6.53
CA ASN A 30 6.70 7.90 -5.89
C ASN A 30 7.92 7.46 -5.07
N PRO A 31 8.94 6.84 -5.71
CA PRO A 31 10.11 6.37 -4.98
C PRO A 31 10.80 7.56 -4.30
N LYS A 32 11.23 7.36 -3.04
CA LYS A 32 11.91 8.36 -2.17
C LYS A 32 11.04 9.49 -1.62
N LYS A 33 9.74 9.49 -1.88
CA LYS A 33 8.81 10.45 -1.25
C LYS A 33 8.36 9.93 0.12
N VAL A 34 8.43 10.80 1.12
CA VAL A 34 7.84 10.54 2.44
C VAL A 34 6.37 10.94 2.41
N PHE A 35 5.50 10.06 2.90
CA PHE A 35 4.06 10.30 3.01
C PHE A 35 3.64 10.36 4.47
N THR A 36 2.76 11.32 4.81
CA THR A 36 2.08 11.34 6.11
C THR A 36 0.95 10.30 6.15
N LYS A 37 0.50 9.94 7.36
CA LYS A 37 -0.67 9.03 7.53
C LYS A 37 -1.90 9.56 6.79
N GLU A 38 -2.19 10.85 6.93
CA GLU A 38 -3.30 11.50 6.22
C GLU A 38 -3.16 11.40 4.70
N GLN A 39 -1.96 11.64 4.15
CA GLN A 39 -1.73 11.53 2.71
C GLN A 39 -1.94 10.12 2.19
N ILE A 40 -1.47 9.11 2.94
CA ILE A 40 -1.70 7.70 2.62
C ILE A 40 -3.19 7.40 2.66
N TYR A 41 -3.89 7.82 3.73
CA TYR A 41 -5.31 7.57 3.90
C TYR A 41 -6.14 8.16 2.75
N ARG A 42 -5.93 9.44 2.45
CA ARG A 42 -6.61 10.13 1.34
C ARG A 42 -6.31 9.47 -0.01
N SER A 43 -5.08 9.02 -0.24
CA SER A 43 -4.70 8.42 -1.53
C SER A 43 -5.29 7.02 -1.74
N VAL A 44 -5.50 6.25 -0.67
CA VAL A 44 -5.93 4.85 -0.74
C VAL A 44 -7.44 4.70 -0.50
N TRP A 45 -8.00 5.44 0.46
CA TRP A 45 -9.43 5.39 0.82
C TRP A 45 -10.27 6.53 0.25
N ASN A 46 -9.65 7.61 -0.24
CA ASN A 46 -10.35 8.78 -0.81
C ASN A 46 -11.37 9.44 0.16
N GLU A 47 -11.13 9.30 1.47
CA GLU A 47 -11.96 9.81 2.56
C GLU A 47 -11.17 10.73 3.50
N GLU A 48 -11.87 11.48 4.34
CA GLU A 48 -11.24 12.28 5.40
C GLU A 48 -10.55 11.40 6.43
N TYR A 49 -9.30 11.74 6.75
CA TYR A 49 -8.51 10.99 7.72
C TYR A 49 -9.08 11.17 9.12
N PHE A 50 -9.57 10.07 9.71
CA PHE A 50 -9.86 10.01 11.13
C PHE A 50 -8.59 9.56 11.89
N ASP A 51 -8.07 10.44 12.74
CA ASP A 51 -6.77 10.33 13.44
C ASP A 51 -6.62 9.09 14.33
N ASP A 52 -7.72 8.37 14.61
CA ASP A 52 -7.72 7.14 15.43
C ASP A 52 -7.37 5.85 14.64
N GLN A 53 -7.12 5.97 13.34
CA GLN A 53 -6.96 4.83 12.45
C GLN A 53 -5.52 4.28 12.46
N ASN A 54 -5.19 3.45 13.46
CA ASN A 54 -4.01 2.56 13.45
C ASN A 54 -3.98 1.57 12.25
N ILE A 55 -5.04 1.57 11.44
CA ILE A 55 -5.22 0.71 10.26
C ILE A 55 -4.07 0.82 9.27
N ILE A 56 -3.53 2.03 9.05
CA ILE A 56 -2.41 2.26 8.12
C ILE A 56 -1.19 1.48 8.57
N ASN A 57 -0.88 1.53 9.87
CA ASN A 57 0.27 0.82 10.42
C ASN A 57 0.11 -0.70 10.27
N VAL A 58 -1.11 -1.23 10.44
CA VAL A 58 -1.40 -2.66 10.24
C VAL A 58 -1.20 -3.08 8.79
N HIS A 59 -1.75 -2.31 7.84
CA HIS A 59 -1.57 -2.61 6.41
C HIS A 59 -0.11 -2.44 5.97
N MET A 60 0.61 -1.44 6.48
CA MET A 60 2.03 -1.24 6.20
C MET A 60 2.87 -2.40 6.72
N ARG A 61 2.58 -2.88 7.94
CA ARG A 61 3.27 -4.05 8.52
C ARG A 61 3.04 -5.30 7.67
N ARG A 62 1.78 -5.62 7.35
CA ARG A 62 1.42 -6.79 6.51
C ARG A 62 2.04 -6.71 5.13
N LEU A 63 2.04 -5.52 4.52
CA LEU A 63 2.67 -5.31 3.21
C LEU A 63 4.18 -5.60 3.31
N ARG A 64 4.88 -5.04 4.31
CA ARG A 64 6.31 -5.30 4.53
C ARG A 64 6.61 -6.78 4.77
N GLU A 65 5.85 -7.46 5.61
CA GLU A 65 6.00 -8.91 5.86
C GLU A 65 5.89 -9.74 4.57
N LYS A 66 5.20 -9.22 3.55
CA LYS A 66 5.06 -9.87 2.25
C LYS A 66 6.18 -9.48 1.27
N ILE A 67 6.61 -8.21 1.26
CA ILE A 67 7.58 -7.70 0.27
C ILE A 67 9.05 -7.77 0.72
N GLU A 68 9.33 -7.69 2.03
CA GLU A 68 10.64 -7.88 2.66
C GLU A 68 10.89 -9.36 2.90
#